data_AF-A0A4P5YB48-F1
#
_entry.id   AF-A0A4P5YB48-F1
#
_cell.length_a   1.000
_cell.length_b   1.000
_cell.length_c   1.000
_cell.angle_alpha   90.00
_cell.angle_beta   90.00
_cell.angle_gamma   90.00
#
_symmetry.space_group_name_H-M   'P 1'
#
loop_
_entity.id
_entity.type
_entity.pdbx_description
1 polymer ?
#
loop_
_entity_poly.entity_id
_entity_poly.type
_entity_poly.pdbx_seq_one_letter_code
_entity_poly.pdbx_strand_id
1 'polypeptide(L)'
;MFGISQRSSAAFLVLLVFAVPLFAEDHVPRSGQFPPAGTGQYLAGELVVIDPVNRRGGLRLDGNEGERYHGGPLHYFAMLPYGMISFNGAPAELRDIPIGTHMQGYFYVPPVGEEATIPPLPKDMERYQLKHNHAVSLEDDFSFYQRRGQSWKIVSIDTNKGKINVAPVGQMAKDGISTPYTFDIDDLTKVWKGRTLVDLADISPQQVVQFNLGWSPGWRDKEFAVSEIWLDDESRKFATDLQRRRHVKYQKQRWLPGWIDSVEDNDFGGGTVTLTLFGGMDPSLYAELKATQEKGFGVAVAEKSLRTWFHRSDKKIGQVVEWKETENPPPGSSGIQVRMKFTELLDGYRPGRAVRVKCHDWLFVTMPSEERVKTIEEQKRSAVLSLP
;
A
#
# COMPACT_ATOMS: atom_id res chain seq x y z
N MET A 1 -77.68 24.10 22.53
CA MET A 1 -76.99 23.42 21.42
C MET A 1 -75.52 23.34 21.83
N PHE A 2 -75.09 22.17 22.30
CA PHE A 2 -73.78 21.95 22.91
C PHE A 2 -72.66 21.97 21.85
N GLY A 3 -71.69 22.88 21.99
CA GLY A 3 -70.47 22.89 21.19
C GLY A 3 -69.31 22.36 22.01
N ILE A 4 -68.92 21.11 21.77
CA ILE A 4 -67.76 20.45 22.38
C ILE A 4 -66.51 20.88 21.59
N SER A 5 -65.58 21.58 22.25
CA SER A 5 -64.25 21.89 21.73
C SER A 5 -63.26 20.81 22.19
N GLN A 6 -62.83 19.95 21.26
CA GLN A 6 -61.75 18.99 21.47
C GLN A 6 -60.40 19.72 21.42
N ARG A 7 -59.67 19.72 22.55
CA ARG A 7 -58.24 20.04 22.59
C ARG A 7 -57.45 18.74 22.43
N SER A 8 -56.73 18.60 21.30
CA SER A 8 -55.75 17.53 21.11
C SER A 8 -54.42 17.93 21.71
N SER A 9 -53.96 17.18 22.71
CA SER A 9 -52.60 17.27 23.26
C SER A 9 -51.64 16.45 22.40
N ALA A 10 -50.68 17.10 21.76
CA ALA A 10 -49.58 16.44 21.07
C ALA A 10 -48.45 16.16 22.07
N ALA A 11 -48.22 14.88 22.39
CA ALA A 11 -47.08 14.44 23.18
C ALA A 11 -45.85 14.31 22.27
N PHE A 12 -44.82 15.14 22.50
CA PHE A 12 -43.52 15.01 21.87
C PHE A 12 -42.72 13.90 22.56
N LEU A 13 -42.57 12.75 21.89
CA LEU A 13 -41.66 11.69 22.32
C LEU A 13 -40.24 12.03 21.81
N VAL A 14 -39.37 12.50 22.69
CA VAL A 14 -37.95 12.68 22.39
C VAL A 14 -37.27 11.31 22.47
N LEU A 15 -37.00 10.71 21.31
CA LEU A 15 -36.23 9.46 21.21
C LEU A 15 -34.73 9.81 21.28
N LEU A 16 -34.13 9.69 22.46
CA LEU A 16 -32.68 9.76 22.65
C LEU A 16 -32.06 8.44 22.17
N VAL A 17 -31.60 8.41 20.91
CA VAL A 17 -30.80 7.31 20.37
C VAL A 17 -29.37 7.46 20.88
N PHE A 18 -29.03 6.71 21.93
CA PHE A 18 -27.64 6.45 22.28
C PHE A 18 -27.05 5.51 21.22
N ALA A 19 -26.29 6.07 20.28
CA ALA A 19 -25.46 5.28 19.39
C ALA A 19 -24.28 4.72 20.21
N VAL A 20 -24.41 3.48 20.68
CA VAL A 20 -23.26 2.69 21.13
C VAL A 20 -22.41 2.44 19.87
N PRO A 21 -21.12 2.80 19.84
CA PRO A 21 -20.28 2.45 18.72
C PRO A 21 -20.21 0.93 18.66
N LEU A 22 -20.83 0.34 17.63
CA LEU A 22 -20.63 -1.06 17.28
C LEU A 22 -19.13 -1.19 16.99
N PHE A 23 -18.39 -1.90 17.84
CA PHE A 23 -17.03 -2.31 17.48
C PHE A 23 -17.15 -3.10 16.17
N ALA A 24 -16.69 -2.51 15.07
CA ALA A 24 -16.72 -3.19 13.79
C ALA A 24 -15.87 -4.47 13.92
N GLU A 25 -16.46 -5.63 13.63
CA GLU A 25 -15.70 -6.88 13.55
C GLU A 25 -14.52 -6.72 12.57
N ASP A 26 -13.39 -7.36 12.89
CA ASP A 26 -12.23 -7.31 12.01
C ASP A 26 -12.57 -7.87 10.62
N HIS A 27 -12.22 -7.11 9.58
CA HIS A 27 -12.32 -7.61 8.23
C HIS A 27 -11.24 -8.68 7.98
N VAL A 28 -11.68 -9.93 7.80
CA VAL A 28 -10.83 -11.04 7.36
C VAL A 28 -10.80 -11.06 5.82
N PRO A 29 -9.64 -10.83 5.18
CA PRO A 29 -9.54 -10.88 3.72
C PRO A 29 -9.93 -12.26 3.18
N ARG A 30 -10.73 -12.26 2.10
CA ARG A 30 -11.17 -13.48 1.42
C ARG A 30 -10.52 -13.60 0.05
N SER A 31 -10.16 -14.82 -0.32
CA SER A 31 -9.61 -15.11 -1.64
C SER A 31 -10.59 -14.67 -2.74
N GLY A 32 -10.09 -13.92 -3.73
CA GLY A 32 -10.88 -13.42 -4.86
C GLY A 32 -11.84 -12.26 -4.52
N GLN A 33 -11.72 -11.63 -3.36
CA GLN A 33 -12.55 -10.49 -2.97
C GLN A 33 -11.68 -9.31 -2.52
N PHE A 34 -11.90 -8.15 -3.14
CA PHE A 34 -11.27 -6.91 -2.68
C PHE A 34 -11.98 -6.38 -1.43
N PRO A 35 -11.26 -5.74 -0.51
CA PRO A 35 -11.84 -5.23 0.71
C PRO A 35 -12.73 -4.00 0.45
N PRO A 36 -13.67 -3.70 1.35
CA PRO A 36 -14.43 -2.45 1.31
C PRO A 36 -13.53 -1.23 1.58
N ALA A 37 -13.87 -0.10 0.95
CA ALA A 37 -13.14 1.15 1.11
C ALA A 37 -13.17 1.67 2.57
N GLY A 38 -12.09 2.32 2.99
CA GLY A 38 -12.00 2.97 4.31
C GLY A 38 -11.97 2.00 5.50
N THR A 39 -11.59 0.74 5.27
CA THR A 39 -11.43 -0.28 6.33
C THR A 39 -9.97 -0.64 6.54
N GLY A 40 -9.70 -1.34 7.64
CA GLY A 40 -8.35 -1.73 8.06
C GLY A 40 -7.93 -0.97 9.32
N GLN A 41 -7.10 -1.63 10.13
CA GLN A 41 -6.49 -1.02 11.30
C GLN A 41 -5.35 -0.11 10.84
N TYR A 42 -5.45 1.17 11.16
CA TYR A 42 -4.37 2.11 10.93
C TYR A 42 -3.23 1.85 11.91
N LEU A 43 -2.01 1.74 11.39
CA LEU A 43 -0.76 1.67 12.14
C LEU A 43 0.29 2.49 11.39
N ALA A 44 1.14 3.20 12.13
CA ALA A 44 2.25 3.98 11.57
C ALA A 44 3.54 3.66 12.31
N GLY A 45 4.68 3.90 11.66
CA GLY A 45 5.98 3.67 12.27
C GLY A 45 7.14 3.66 11.28
N GLU A 46 8.36 3.61 11.81
CA GLU A 46 9.60 3.54 11.02
C GLU A 46 9.78 2.15 10.39
N LEU A 47 10.09 2.09 9.10
CA LEU A 47 10.43 0.85 8.41
C LEU A 47 11.87 0.42 8.77
N VAL A 48 12.02 -0.70 9.48
CA VAL A 48 13.33 -1.15 10.02
C VAL A 48 13.90 -2.34 9.25
N VAL A 49 13.05 -3.21 8.72
CA VAL A 49 13.45 -4.41 7.97
C VAL A 49 12.51 -4.60 6.78
N ILE A 50 13.08 -5.02 5.66
CA ILE A 50 12.35 -5.36 4.45
C ILE A 50 12.83 -6.69 3.86
N ASP A 51 11.87 -7.47 3.39
CA ASP A 51 12.03 -8.54 2.42
C ASP A 51 11.19 -8.15 1.20
N PRO A 52 11.76 -7.38 0.25
CA PRO A 52 11.01 -6.88 -0.88
C PRO A 52 10.64 -7.96 -1.90
N VAL A 53 11.29 -9.13 -1.84
CA VAL A 53 11.04 -10.25 -2.75
C VAL A 53 9.77 -10.98 -2.33
N ASN A 54 9.59 -11.20 -1.04
CA ASN A 54 8.36 -11.81 -0.51
C ASN A 54 7.31 -10.78 -0.06
N ARG A 55 7.60 -9.48 -0.25
CA ARG A 55 6.75 -8.33 0.11
C ARG A 55 6.39 -8.32 1.59
N ARG A 56 7.40 -8.35 2.46
CA ARG A 56 7.27 -8.35 3.92
C ARG A 56 8.20 -7.34 4.55
N GLY A 57 7.91 -6.94 5.78
CA GLY A 57 8.79 -6.04 6.52
C GLY A 57 8.46 -5.98 8.00
N GLY A 58 9.08 -5.03 8.68
CA GLY A 58 8.81 -4.74 10.08
C GLY A 58 8.85 -3.25 10.36
N LEU A 59 7.83 -2.77 11.07
CA LEU A 59 7.71 -1.39 11.52
C LEU A 59 8.06 -1.27 13.01
N ARG A 60 8.86 -0.27 13.37
CA ARG A 60 8.89 0.24 14.74
C ARG A 60 7.70 1.19 14.88
N LEU A 61 6.63 0.71 15.51
CA LEU A 61 5.37 1.46 15.57
C LEU A 61 5.48 2.74 16.39
N ASP A 62 4.71 3.74 15.97
CA ASP A 62 4.37 4.89 16.79
C ASP A 62 3.54 4.41 17.98
N GLY A 63 3.98 4.71 19.19
CA GLY A 63 3.26 4.39 20.42
C GLY A 63 4.13 3.69 21.46
N ASN A 64 4.22 4.32 22.62
CA ASN A 64 4.89 3.78 23.80
C ASN A 64 3.93 3.04 24.76
N GLU A 65 2.92 2.33 24.24
CA GLU A 65 2.07 1.50 25.10
C GLU A 65 2.91 0.38 25.72
N GLY A 66 3.03 0.39 27.06
CA GLY A 66 3.78 -0.60 27.81
C GLY A 66 5.25 -0.71 27.42
N GLU A 67 5.94 0.41 27.13
CA GLU A 67 7.36 0.45 26.71
C GLU A 67 7.65 -0.19 25.34
N ARG A 68 6.62 -0.46 24.52
CA ARG A 68 6.77 -1.12 23.22
C ARG A 68 7.79 -0.43 22.33
N TYR A 69 7.76 0.89 22.26
CA TYR A 69 8.62 1.65 21.37
C TYR A 69 10.12 1.41 21.65
N HIS A 70 10.49 1.20 22.93
CA HIS A 70 11.88 1.01 23.35
C HIS A 70 12.28 -0.45 23.53
N GLY A 71 11.42 -1.25 24.15
CA GLY A 71 11.72 -2.62 24.54
C GLY A 71 10.90 -3.68 23.79
N GLY A 72 9.95 -3.25 22.96
CA GLY A 72 9.09 -4.13 22.21
C GLY A 72 9.71 -4.55 20.86
N PRO A 73 9.29 -5.72 20.33
CA PRO A 73 9.69 -6.15 19.01
C PRO A 73 9.01 -5.30 17.92
N LEU A 74 9.58 -5.35 16.73
CA LEU A 74 8.98 -4.76 15.54
C LEU A 74 7.59 -5.36 15.27
N HIS A 75 6.70 -4.55 14.73
CA HIS A 75 5.48 -5.04 14.12
C HIS A 75 5.78 -5.56 12.72
N TYR A 76 5.89 -6.88 12.61
CA TYR A 76 6.13 -7.54 11.33
C TYR A 76 4.84 -7.64 10.51
N PHE A 77 4.98 -7.46 9.20
CA PHE A 77 3.85 -7.48 8.27
C PHE A 77 4.15 -8.24 6.98
N ALA A 78 3.08 -8.70 6.33
CA ALA A 78 3.08 -9.16 4.95
C ALA A 78 2.15 -8.28 4.12
N MET A 79 2.54 -7.93 2.89
CA MET A 79 1.64 -7.26 1.96
C MET A 79 0.62 -8.26 1.41
N LEU A 80 -0.64 -7.86 1.34
CA LEU A 80 -1.62 -8.56 0.51
C LEU A 80 -1.17 -8.55 -0.96
N PRO A 81 -1.59 -9.53 -1.79
CA PRO A 81 -1.23 -9.56 -3.22
C PRO A 81 -1.63 -8.27 -3.95
N TYR A 82 -2.79 -7.72 -3.62
CA TYR A 82 -3.33 -6.46 -4.12
C TYR A 82 -2.99 -5.26 -3.24
N GLY A 83 -2.12 -5.43 -2.24
CA GLY A 83 -1.69 -4.36 -1.35
C GLY A 83 -0.88 -3.32 -2.11
N MET A 84 -1.23 -2.05 -1.92
CA MET A 84 -0.65 -0.93 -2.66
C MET A 84 0.45 -0.25 -1.85
N ILE A 85 1.51 0.21 -2.52
CA ILE A 85 2.60 0.94 -1.88
C ILE A 85 2.79 2.25 -2.62
N SER A 86 2.90 3.36 -1.91
CA SER A 86 3.21 4.68 -2.47
C SER A 86 4.43 5.29 -1.80
N PHE A 87 5.26 5.94 -2.60
CA PHE A 87 6.44 6.68 -2.15
C PHE A 87 6.55 7.96 -2.98
N ASN A 88 6.84 9.09 -2.34
CA ASN A 88 6.96 10.40 -2.98
C ASN A 88 5.80 10.75 -3.94
N GLY A 89 4.57 10.33 -3.62
CA GLY A 89 3.35 10.62 -4.37
C GLY A 89 3.11 9.73 -5.59
N ALA A 90 3.90 8.68 -5.80
CA ALA A 90 3.73 7.73 -6.90
C ALA A 90 3.69 6.28 -6.41
N PRO A 91 3.12 5.35 -7.19
CA PRO A 91 3.23 3.92 -6.94
C PRO A 91 4.67 3.45 -6.71
N ALA A 92 4.83 2.47 -5.84
CA ALA A 92 6.13 1.97 -5.43
C ALA A 92 6.12 0.46 -5.17
N GLU A 93 7.30 -0.12 -5.10
CA GLU A 93 7.54 -1.43 -4.52
C GLU A 93 8.26 -1.27 -3.18
N LEU A 94 8.18 -2.29 -2.31
CA LEU A 94 8.82 -2.21 -0.99
C LEU A 94 10.33 -1.96 -1.06
N ARG A 95 11.00 -2.40 -2.14
CA ARG A 95 12.43 -2.15 -2.40
C ARG A 95 12.77 -0.70 -2.72
N ASP A 96 11.77 0.09 -3.13
CA ASP A 96 11.99 1.49 -3.49
C ASP A 96 12.07 2.37 -2.24
N ILE A 97 11.57 1.87 -1.11
CA ILE A 97 11.48 2.58 0.16
C ILE A 97 12.78 2.40 0.95
N PRO A 98 13.50 3.48 1.29
CA PRO A 98 14.64 3.40 2.19
C PRO A 98 14.24 2.87 3.58
N ILE A 99 15.11 2.06 4.18
CA ILE A 99 15.01 1.76 5.61
C ILE A 99 15.17 3.07 6.38
N GLY A 100 14.37 3.24 7.45
CA GLY A 100 14.29 4.46 8.24
C GLY A 100 13.18 5.41 7.79
N THR A 101 12.54 5.17 6.65
CA THR A 101 11.35 5.95 6.25
C THR A 101 10.18 5.63 7.18
N HIS A 102 9.54 6.68 7.68
CA HIS A 102 8.29 6.56 8.42
C HIS A 102 7.14 6.24 7.46
N MET A 103 6.39 5.19 7.80
CA MET A 103 5.35 4.61 6.96
C MET A 103 3.99 4.72 7.64
N GLN A 104 3.00 5.04 6.83
CA GLN A 104 1.59 5.14 7.16
C GLN A 104 0.87 3.95 6.53
N GLY A 105 0.27 3.07 7.35
CA GLY A 105 -0.28 1.81 6.86
C GLY A 105 -1.69 1.50 7.33
N TYR A 106 -2.38 0.68 6.53
CA TYR A 106 -3.64 0.05 6.93
C TYR A 106 -3.49 -1.46 6.81
N PHE A 107 -3.90 -2.16 7.87
CA PHE A 107 -3.65 -3.58 8.05
C PHE A 107 -4.93 -4.34 8.37
N TYR A 108 -5.03 -5.55 7.84
CA TYR A 108 -6.05 -6.52 8.20
C TYR A 108 -5.43 -7.65 9.02
N VAL A 109 -6.31 -8.44 9.64
CA VAL A 109 -5.93 -9.76 10.16
C VAL A 109 -5.53 -10.68 9.00
N PRO A 110 -4.78 -11.77 9.26
CA PRO A 110 -4.39 -12.70 8.22
C PRO A 110 -5.58 -13.21 7.38
N PRO A 111 -5.41 -13.35 6.06
CA PRO A 111 -6.29 -14.16 5.24
C PRO A 111 -6.33 -15.61 5.75
N VAL A 112 -7.43 -16.30 5.50
CA VAL A 112 -7.57 -17.72 5.84
C VAL A 112 -6.45 -18.54 5.20
N GLY A 113 -5.70 -19.29 6.01
CA GLY A 113 -4.55 -20.09 5.59
C GLY A 113 -3.22 -19.33 5.52
N GLU A 114 -3.18 -18.08 5.98
CA GLU A 114 -1.97 -17.25 6.09
C GLU A 114 -1.68 -16.81 7.54
N GLU A 115 -2.33 -17.43 8.51
CA GLU A 115 -2.17 -17.12 9.94
C GLU A 115 -0.72 -17.36 10.41
N ALA A 116 -0.01 -18.29 9.77
CA ALA A 116 1.39 -18.61 10.05
C ALA A 116 2.40 -17.81 9.20
N THR A 117 1.95 -16.94 8.29
CA THR A 117 2.85 -16.16 7.42
C THR A 117 3.79 -15.28 8.24
N ILE A 118 3.26 -14.66 9.30
CA ILE A 118 4.04 -13.91 10.29
C ILE A 118 4.10 -14.79 11.54
N PRO A 119 5.28 -15.30 11.93
CA PRO A 119 5.38 -16.12 13.13
C PRO A 119 5.00 -15.29 14.37
N PRO A 120 4.37 -15.91 15.38
CA PRO A 120 4.03 -15.22 16.62
C PRO A 120 5.30 -14.78 17.34
N LEU A 121 5.20 -13.70 18.10
CA LEU A 121 6.26 -13.26 18.99
C LEU A 121 6.54 -14.32 20.07
N PRO A 122 7.77 -14.34 20.64
CA PRO A 122 8.09 -15.14 21.82
C PRO A 122 7.11 -14.89 22.98
N LYS A 123 6.89 -15.90 23.83
CA LYS A 123 5.88 -15.86 24.91
C LYS A 123 6.05 -14.67 25.87
N ASP A 124 7.29 -14.28 26.16
CA ASP A 124 7.63 -13.14 27.01
C ASP A 124 7.30 -11.78 26.36
N MET A 125 7.11 -11.75 25.04
CA MET A 125 6.80 -10.57 24.24
C MET A 125 5.37 -10.59 23.63
N GLU A 126 4.57 -11.61 23.94
CA GLU A 126 3.22 -11.82 23.37
C GLU A 126 2.28 -10.63 23.59
N ARG A 127 2.47 -9.88 24.69
CA ARG A 127 1.71 -8.65 24.99
C ARG A 127 1.81 -7.58 23.91
N TYR A 128 2.85 -7.61 23.06
CA TYR A 128 3.06 -6.69 21.95
C TYR A 128 2.53 -7.24 20.61
N GLN A 129 1.97 -8.45 20.58
CA GLN A 129 1.44 -9.01 19.34
C GLN A 129 0.22 -8.22 18.89
N LEU A 130 0.28 -7.70 17.67
CA LEU A 130 -0.90 -7.17 16.99
C LEU A 130 -1.41 -8.22 16.01
N LYS A 131 -2.73 -8.42 15.99
CA LYS A 131 -3.39 -9.35 15.07
C LYS A 131 -3.44 -8.82 13.64
N HIS A 132 -3.48 -7.49 13.45
CA HIS A 132 -3.52 -6.85 12.12
C HIS A 132 -2.11 -6.76 11.54
N ASN A 133 -1.69 -7.75 10.78
CA ASN A 133 -0.33 -7.87 10.24
C ASN A 133 -0.29 -8.07 8.71
N HIS A 134 -1.42 -7.96 8.02
CA HIS A 134 -1.49 -8.03 6.56
C HIS A 134 -1.83 -6.66 5.96
N ALA A 135 -0.83 -6.01 5.37
CA ALA A 135 -0.95 -4.66 4.85
C ALA A 135 -1.74 -4.62 3.53
N VAL A 136 -2.77 -3.78 3.48
CA VAL A 136 -3.47 -3.41 2.24
C VAL A 136 -2.90 -2.15 1.61
N SER A 137 -2.31 -1.27 2.42
CA SER A 137 -1.61 -0.09 1.92
C SER A 137 -0.45 0.30 2.82
N LEU A 138 0.62 0.77 2.21
CA LEU A 138 1.72 1.47 2.86
C LEU A 138 2.05 2.74 2.06
N GLU A 139 2.12 3.87 2.73
CA GLU A 139 2.42 5.18 2.14
C GLU A 139 3.50 5.86 3.00
N ASP A 140 4.49 6.51 2.41
CA ASP A 140 5.31 7.48 3.16
C ASP A 140 4.48 8.72 3.54
N ASP A 141 4.96 9.54 4.47
CA ASP A 141 4.24 10.73 4.92
C ASP A 141 3.88 11.66 3.76
N PHE A 142 4.82 11.88 2.82
CA PHE A 142 4.58 12.66 1.62
C PHE A 142 3.35 12.17 0.86
N SER A 143 3.31 10.89 0.50
CA SER A 143 2.20 10.34 -0.28
C SER A 143 0.91 10.35 0.52
N PHE A 144 0.98 9.95 1.79
CA PHE A 144 -0.18 9.80 2.65
C PHE A 144 -0.92 11.12 2.85
N TYR A 145 -0.20 12.19 3.16
CA TYR A 145 -0.77 13.51 3.38
C TYR A 145 -1.19 14.17 2.08
N GLN A 146 -0.36 14.11 1.03
CA GLN A 146 -0.69 14.68 -0.27
C GLN A 146 -1.99 14.09 -0.84
N ARG A 147 -2.15 12.76 -0.77
CA ARG A 147 -3.36 12.07 -1.28
C ARG A 147 -4.63 12.50 -0.56
N ARG A 148 -4.52 12.92 0.70
CA ARG A 148 -5.64 13.38 1.54
C ARG A 148 -5.89 14.88 1.45
N GLY A 149 -5.10 15.60 0.65
CA GLY A 149 -5.19 17.05 0.51
C GLY A 149 -4.58 17.83 1.68
N GLN A 150 -3.78 17.18 2.52
CA GLN A 150 -3.03 17.83 3.60
C GLN A 150 -1.64 18.22 3.10
N SER A 151 -1.19 19.41 3.48
CA SER A 151 0.20 19.87 3.33
C SER A 151 0.62 20.59 4.61
N TRP A 152 1.88 21.04 4.68
CA TRP A 152 2.44 21.60 5.90
C TRP A 152 2.91 23.01 5.69
N LYS A 153 2.39 23.95 6.47
CA LYS A 153 2.87 25.32 6.49
C LYS A 153 3.95 25.47 7.54
N ILE A 154 5.12 25.97 7.15
CA ILE A 154 6.22 26.24 8.08
C ILE A 154 5.84 27.44 8.96
N VAL A 155 5.83 27.24 10.28
CA VAL A 155 5.57 28.28 11.27
C VAL A 155 6.87 28.95 11.67
N SER A 156 7.89 28.15 12.01
CA SER A 156 9.24 28.63 12.35
C SER A 156 10.27 27.52 12.18
N ILE A 157 11.54 27.92 12.07
CA ILE A 157 12.69 27.05 12.04
C ILE A 157 13.74 27.60 13.02
N ASP A 158 14.31 26.72 13.85
CA ASP A 158 15.39 27.02 14.79
C ASP A 158 16.51 26.01 14.52
N THR A 159 17.42 26.37 13.61
CA THR A 159 18.52 25.51 13.18
C THR A 159 19.52 25.25 14.31
N ASN A 160 19.69 26.19 15.24
CA ASN A 160 20.56 26.00 16.41
C ASN A 160 20.03 24.91 17.35
N LYS A 161 18.71 24.71 17.40
CA LYS A 161 18.07 23.63 18.16
C LYS A 161 17.75 22.41 17.30
N GLY A 162 17.99 22.47 15.99
CA GLY A 162 17.58 21.43 15.04
C GLY A 162 16.07 21.18 15.04
N LYS A 163 15.24 22.23 15.12
CA LYS A 163 13.78 22.10 15.18
C LYS A 163 13.08 22.86 14.05
N ILE A 164 12.04 22.25 13.49
CA ILE A 164 11.10 22.89 12.56
C ILE A 164 9.67 22.74 13.07
N ASN A 165 8.96 23.85 13.20
CA ASN A 165 7.57 23.90 13.63
C ASN A 165 6.67 24.07 12.42
N VAL A 166 5.66 23.22 12.28
CA VAL A 166 4.71 23.25 11.17
C VAL A 166 3.28 23.23 11.66
N ALA A 167 2.38 23.78 10.85
CA ALA A 167 0.94 23.68 11.02
C ALA A 167 0.34 23.06 9.75
N PRO A 168 -0.57 22.09 9.88
CA PRO A 168 -1.16 21.47 8.71
C PRO A 168 -2.15 22.43 8.01
N VAL A 169 -2.22 22.34 6.68
CA VAL A 169 -3.11 23.13 5.82
C VAL A 169 -3.80 22.24 4.79
N GLY A 170 -4.95 22.70 4.27
CA GLY A 170 -5.77 21.92 3.34
C GLY A 170 -6.78 21.02 4.05
N GLN A 171 -7.06 19.85 3.49
CA GLN A 171 -7.96 18.86 4.09
C GLN A 171 -7.18 17.95 5.03
N MET A 172 -7.54 17.95 6.32
CA MET A 172 -6.83 17.16 7.32
C MET A 172 -7.05 15.67 7.13
N ALA A 173 -5.97 14.90 7.24
CA ALA A 173 -6.05 13.46 7.33
C ALA A 173 -6.80 13.05 8.60
N LYS A 174 -7.64 12.01 8.48
CA LYS A 174 -8.35 11.41 9.61
C LYS A 174 -7.37 10.71 10.57
N ASP A 175 -6.41 9.99 10.01
CA ASP A 175 -5.37 9.26 10.72
C ASP A 175 -4.01 9.96 10.54
N GLY A 176 -3.07 9.71 11.44
CA GLY A 176 -1.76 10.37 11.49
C GLY A 176 -1.80 11.76 12.12
N ILE A 177 -0.71 12.51 11.95
CA ILE A 177 -0.55 13.87 12.48
C ILE A 177 -1.44 14.84 11.72
N SER A 178 -2.39 15.47 12.42
CA SER A 178 -3.38 16.43 11.87
C SER A 178 -3.45 17.75 12.66
N THR A 179 -2.53 17.95 13.60
CA THR A 179 -2.39 19.17 14.42
C THR A 179 -0.99 19.77 14.22
N PRO A 180 -0.74 21.02 14.67
CA PRO A 180 0.61 21.56 14.68
C PRO A 180 1.60 20.61 15.35
N TYR A 181 2.81 20.53 14.79
CA TYR A 181 3.85 19.58 15.21
C TYR A 181 5.24 20.20 15.11
N THR A 182 6.14 19.72 15.97
CA THR A 182 7.56 20.06 15.93
C THR A 182 8.34 18.83 15.53
N PHE A 183 9.09 18.93 14.44
CA PHE A 183 9.99 17.89 13.96
C PHE A 183 11.44 18.28 14.20
N ASP A 184 12.30 17.26 14.20
CA ASP A 184 13.74 17.45 14.15
C ASP A 184 14.18 17.72 12.72
N ILE A 185 15.19 18.55 12.58
CA ILE A 185 15.81 18.89 11.31
C ILE A 185 17.31 19.08 11.53
N ASP A 186 18.11 18.57 10.62
CA ASP A 186 19.57 18.63 10.71
C ASP A 186 20.21 18.80 9.32
N ASP A 187 21.55 18.87 9.28
CA ASP A 187 22.30 19.08 8.05
C ASP A 187 22.24 17.89 7.06
N LEU A 188 21.67 16.75 7.47
CA LEU A 188 21.41 15.59 6.59
C LEU A 188 20.02 15.63 5.97
N THR A 189 19.11 16.50 6.45
CA THR A 189 17.81 16.71 5.85
C THR A 189 17.95 17.19 4.40
N LYS A 190 17.43 16.41 3.44
CA LYS A 190 17.46 16.80 2.03
C LYS A 190 16.39 17.84 1.73
N VAL A 191 16.80 19.07 1.44
CA VAL A 191 15.89 20.17 1.09
C VAL A 191 15.82 20.31 -0.42
N TRP A 192 14.62 20.10 -0.98
CA TRP A 192 14.38 20.17 -2.42
C TRP A 192 13.66 21.47 -2.80
N LYS A 193 14.19 22.15 -3.83
CA LYS A 193 13.60 23.33 -4.46
C LYS A 193 13.77 23.21 -5.97
N GLY A 194 12.68 23.27 -6.73
CA GLY A 194 12.67 22.87 -8.12
C GLY A 194 13.26 21.46 -8.30
N ARG A 195 14.35 21.33 -9.06
CA ARG A 195 14.99 20.02 -9.36
C ARG A 195 16.36 19.83 -8.70
N THR A 196 16.66 20.63 -7.68
CA THR A 196 17.98 20.67 -7.02
C THR A 196 17.84 20.55 -5.51
N LEU A 197 18.92 20.07 -4.87
CA LEU A 197 19.08 20.18 -3.42
C LEU A 197 19.59 21.58 -3.08
N VAL A 198 19.05 22.15 -2.02
CA VAL A 198 19.42 23.45 -1.45
C VAL A 198 19.72 23.30 0.05
N ASP A 199 20.17 24.37 0.69
CA ASP A 199 20.53 24.34 2.10
C ASP A 199 19.32 24.59 3.02
N LEU A 200 19.45 24.28 4.31
CA LEU A 200 18.43 24.60 5.32
C LEU A 200 18.07 26.10 5.36
N ALA A 201 18.99 26.97 4.95
CA ALA A 201 18.77 28.42 4.89
C ALA A 201 17.72 28.83 3.85
N ASP A 202 17.40 27.98 2.87
CA ASP A 202 16.33 28.24 1.88
C ASP A 202 14.92 27.98 2.43
N ILE A 203 14.82 27.34 3.61
CA ILE A 203 13.55 27.11 4.30
C ILE A 203 13.07 28.41 4.94
N SER A 204 11.87 28.86 4.57
CA SER A 204 11.29 30.11 5.06
C SER A 204 9.95 29.88 5.75
N PRO A 205 9.63 30.63 6.82
CA PRO A 205 8.29 30.67 7.38
C PRO A 205 7.23 30.98 6.31
N GLN A 206 6.01 30.50 6.55
CA GLN A 206 4.84 30.62 5.67
C GLN A 206 4.88 29.76 4.38
N GLN A 207 6.02 29.15 4.03
CA GLN A 207 6.08 28.20 2.92
C GLN A 207 5.21 26.96 3.18
N VAL A 208 4.58 26.45 2.11
CA VAL A 208 3.79 25.22 2.15
C VAL A 208 4.58 24.09 1.49
N VAL A 209 4.87 23.07 2.30
CA VAL A 209 5.78 21.98 1.98
C VAL A 209 5.10 20.63 2.09
N GLN A 210 5.75 19.63 1.53
CA GLN A 210 5.59 18.23 1.93
C GLN A 210 6.92 17.71 2.45
N PHE A 211 6.89 16.65 3.25
CA PHE A 211 8.11 16.01 3.77
C PHE A 211 7.89 14.52 3.99
N ASN A 212 9.01 13.81 4.15
CA ASN A 212 9.06 12.45 4.67
C ASN A 212 9.76 12.43 6.01
N LEU A 213 9.19 11.70 6.96
CA LEU A 213 9.75 11.55 8.29
C LEU A 213 10.62 10.30 8.39
N GLY A 214 11.47 10.30 9.41
CA GLY A 214 12.19 9.14 9.92
C GLY A 214 12.32 9.24 11.43
N TRP A 215 13.01 8.27 12.02
CA TRP A 215 13.23 8.22 13.45
C TRP A 215 14.09 9.38 13.96
N SER A 216 13.68 10.00 15.08
CA SER A 216 14.52 10.97 15.80
C SER A 216 15.46 10.26 16.79
N PRO A 217 16.75 10.67 16.87
CA PRO A 217 17.70 10.20 17.87
C PRO A 217 17.30 10.44 19.34
N GLY A 218 16.28 11.26 19.61
CA GLY A 218 15.84 11.66 20.95
C GLY A 218 15.37 10.51 21.86
N TRP A 219 15.31 9.27 21.36
CA TRP A 219 14.89 8.09 22.13
C TRP A 219 13.51 8.31 22.78
N ARG A 220 12.60 8.97 22.07
CA ARG A 220 11.25 9.26 22.57
C ARG A 220 10.22 8.92 21.50
N ASP A 221 9.14 8.30 21.94
CA ASP A 221 8.00 7.98 21.09
C ASP A 221 7.42 9.25 20.46
N LYS A 222 7.06 9.15 19.17
CA LYS A 222 6.57 10.23 18.33
C LYS A 222 7.52 11.43 18.19
N GLU A 223 8.81 11.31 18.51
CA GLU A 223 9.80 12.27 18.02
C GLU A 223 10.28 11.81 16.64
N PHE A 224 10.13 12.68 15.64
CA PHE A 224 10.47 12.37 14.24
C PHE A 224 11.43 13.40 13.67
N ALA A 225 12.35 12.93 12.82
CA ALA A 225 13.24 13.77 12.05
C ALA A 225 12.76 13.91 10.61
N VAL A 226 12.88 15.09 10.03
CA VAL A 226 12.61 15.33 8.61
C VAL A 226 13.77 14.77 7.79
N SER A 227 13.51 13.70 7.04
CA SER A 227 14.52 13.10 6.16
C SER A 227 14.66 13.86 4.84
N GLU A 228 13.52 14.22 4.25
CA GLU A 228 13.44 14.99 3.00
C GLU A 228 12.27 15.98 3.08
N ILE A 229 12.43 17.17 2.51
CA ILE A 229 11.42 18.24 2.46
C ILE A 229 11.39 18.88 1.07
N TRP A 230 10.19 19.09 0.54
CA TRP A 230 9.95 19.68 -0.78
C TRP A 230 9.26 21.04 -0.65
N LEU A 231 10.00 22.10 -1.01
CA LEU A 231 9.62 23.49 -0.74
C LEU A 231 8.57 24.05 -1.69
N ASP A 232 8.45 23.48 -2.88
CA ASP A 232 7.61 24.01 -3.96
C ASP A 232 6.93 22.91 -4.78
N ASP A 233 6.01 23.30 -5.66
CA ASP A 233 5.24 22.37 -6.47
C ASP A 233 6.08 21.63 -7.51
N GLU A 234 7.10 22.30 -8.05
CA GLU A 234 8.00 21.70 -9.04
C GLU A 234 8.81 20.55 -8.42
N SER A 235 9.35 20.75 -7.22
CA SER A 235 10.11 19.74 -6.49
C SER A 235 9.28 18.53 -6.10
N ARG A 236 8.04 18.74 -5.66
CA ARG A 236 7.08 17.65 -5.40
C ARG A 236 6.79 16.84 -6.67
N LYS A 237 6.44 17.51 -7.78
CA LYS A 237 6.20 16.85 -9.07
C LYS A 237 7.42 16.10 -9.58
N PHE A 238 8.62 16.66 -9.38
CA PHE A 238 9.86 16.02 -9.78
C PHE A 238 10.11 14.73 -9.00
N ALA A 239 9.92 14.74 -7.67
CA ALA A 239 10.06 13.54 -6.84
C ALA A 239 9.04 12.47 -7.21
N THR A 240 7.78 12.86 -7.43
CA THR A 240 6.72 11.97 -7.92
C THR A 240 7.09 11.34 -9.27
N ASP A 241 7.55 12.12 -10.25
CA ASP A 241 7.95 11.56 -11.55
C ASP A 241 9.18 10.64 -11.46
N LEU A 242 10.14 10.94 -10.58
CA LEU A 242 11.30 10.07 -10.37
C LEU A 242 10.87 8.69 -9.85
N GLN A 243 10.00 8.64 -8.85
CA GLN A 243 9.48 7.38 -8.31
C GLN A 243 8.57 6.67 -9.32
N ARG A 244 7.69 7.41 -9.99
CA ARG A 244 6.84 6.89 -11.08
C ARG A 244 7.65 6.17 -12.16
N ARG A 245 8.75 6.78 -12.63
CA ARG A 245 9.64 6.17 -13.64
C ARG A 245 10.28 4.86 -13.14
N ARG A 246 10.67 4.79 -11.87
CA ARG A 246 11.20 3.56 -11.25
C ARG A 246 10.13 2.45 -11.25
N HIS A 247 8.93 2.77 -10.78
CA HIS A 247 7.82 1.83 -10.73
C HIS A 247 7.40 1.32 -12.12
N VAL A 248 7.24 2.22 -13.11
CA VAL A 248 6.94 1.84 -14.50
C VAL A 248 8.00 0.87 -15.04
N LYS A 249 9.29 1.17 -14.83
CA LYS A 249 10.37 0.26 -15.25
C LYS A 249 10.24 -1.10 -14.56
N TYR A 250 9.99 -1.12 -13.25
CA TYR A 250 9.82 -2.36 -12.49
C TYR A 250 8.67 -3.22 -13.05
N GLN A 251 7.50 -2.61 -13.26
CA GLN A 251 6.33 -3.32 -13.76
C GLN A 251 6.46 -3.78 -15.20
N LYS A 252 7.17 -3.05 -16.08
CA LYS A 252 7.49 -3.57 -17.42
C LYS A 252 8.35 -4.84 -17.38
N GLN A 253 9.19 -4.98 -16.35
CA GLN A 253 10.07 -6.14 -16.17
C GLN A 253 9.39 -7.31 -15.45
N ARG A 254 8.57 -7.04 -14.42
CA ARG A 254 7.89 -8.05 -13.58
C ARG A 254 6.43 -8.33 -13.99
N TRP A 255 5.90 -7.50 -14.87
CA TRP A 255 4.55 -7.49 -15.43
C TRP A 255 3.47 -7.07 -14.45
N LEU A 256 2.29 -6.69 -14.96
CA LEU A 256 1.19 -6.22 -14.11
C LEU A 256 0.60 -7.38 -13.31
N PRO A 257 0.37 -7.23 -12.01
CA PRO A 257 -0.25 -8.28 -11.21
C PRO A 257 -1.78 -8.24 -11.35
N GLY A 258 -2.38 -9.40 -11.15
CA GLY A 258 -3.82 -9.58 -11.04
C GLY A 258 -4.12 -10.91 -10.39
N TRP A 259 -5.39 -11.26 -10.31
CA TRP A 259 -5.82 -12.61 -9.96
C TRP A 259 -6.80 -13.15 -10.98
N ILE A 260 -7.08 -14.43 -10.87
CA ILE A 260 -8.10 -15.10 -11.66
C ILE A 260 -9.43 -15.06 -10.92
N ASP A 261 -10.47 -14.56 -11.58
CA ASP A 261 -11.83 -14.56 -11.07
C ASP A 261 -12.52 -15.90 -11.36
N SER A 262 -12.37 -16.42 -12.58
CA SER A 262 -12.99 -17.67 -13.04
C SER A 262 -12.21 -18.33 -14.17
N VAL A 263 -12.43 -19.64 -14.33
CA VAL A 263 -11.87 -20.47 -15.41
C VAL A 263 -12.98 -21.34 -15.98
N GLU A 264 -13.09 -21.34 -17.30
CA GLU A 264 -13.99 -22.18 -18.08
C GLU A 264 -13.13 -23.09 -18.96
N ASP A 265 -13.03 -24.36 -18.58
CA ASP A 265 -12.29 -25.34 -19.36
C ASP A 265 -13.06 -25.74 -20.62
N ASN A 266 -12.35 -25.92 -21.74
CA ASN A 266 -12.95 -26.56 -22.90
C ASN A 266 -12.84 -28.09 -22.76
N ASP A 267 -13.70 -28.82 -23.47
CA ASP A 267 -13.65 -30.29 -23.52
C ASP A 267 -12.30 -30.82 -24.04
N PHE A 268 -11.62 -30.08 -24.90
CA PHE A 268 -10.34 -30.45 -25.51
C PHE A 268 -9.32 -29.31 -25.46
N GLY A 269 -8.59 -29.22 -24.35
CA GLY A 269 -7.44 -28.32 -24.21
C GLY A 269 -7.80 -26.84 -24.14
N GLY A 270 -7.00 -26.10 -23.37
CA GLY A 270 -7.21 -24.67 -23.20
C GLY A 270 -8.51 -24.34 -22.48
N GLY A 271 -8.92 -23.09 -22.57
CA GLY A 271 -10.11 -22.59 -21.92
C GLY A 271 -10.14 -21.08 -21.89
N THR A 272 -11.14 -20.55 -21.21
CA THR A 272 -11.33 -19.12 -21.03
C THR A 272 -11.09 -18.74 -19.58
N VAL A 273 -10.19 -17.79 -19.35
CA VAL A 273 -9.85 -17.30 -18.01
C VAL A 273 -10.31 -15.86 -17.91
N THR A 274 -11.04 -15.54 -16.84
CA THR A 274 -11.35 -14.17 -16.47
C THR A 274 -10.42 -13.74 -15.36
N LEU A 275 -9.73 -12.61 -15.53
CA LEU A 275 -8.81 -12.06 -14.55
C LEU A 275 -9.14 -10.59 -14.24
N THR A 276 -8.88 -10.17 -13.01
CA THR A 276 -8.93 -8.76 -12.60
C THR A 276 -7.53 -8.29 -12.26
N LEU A 277 -7.11 -7.18 -12.88
CA LEU A 277 -5.80 -6.57 -12.61
C LEU A 277 -5.84 -5.81 -11.27
N PHE A 278 -4.78 -5.93 -10.48
CA PHE A 278 -4.66 -5.17 -9.23
C PHE A 278 -4.42 -3.69 -9.53
N GLY A 279 -4.89 -2.83 -8.64
CA GLY A 279 -4.68 -1.40 -8.65
C GLY A 279 -3.30 -1.01 -8.12
N GLY A 280 -3.11 0.29 -7.90
CA GLY A 280 -1.85 0.82 -7.36
C GLY A 280 -0.68 0.76 -8.33
N MET A 281 -0.94 0.76 -9.64
CA MET A 281 0.07 0.86 -10.70
C MET A 281 -0.09 2.16 -11.49
N ASP A 282 0.97 2.58 -12.18
CA ASP A 282 0.90 3.76 -13.05
C ASP A 282 -0.12 3.56 -14.19
N PRO A 283 -1.03 4.53 -14.43
CA PRO A 283 -2.06 4.43 -15.46
C PRO A 283 -1.54 4.12 -16.87
N SER A 284 -0.33 4.58 -17.21
CA SER A 284 0.26 4.31 -18.53
C SER A 284 0.49 2.82 -18.79
N LEU A 285 0.72 2.02 -17.75
CA LEU A 285 0.92 0.57 -17.89
C LEU A 285 -0.36 -0.13 -18.36
N TYR A 286 -1.52 0.25 -17.80
CA TYR A 286 -2.81 -0.28 -18.23
C TYR A 286 -3.20 0.23 -19.62
N ALA A 287 -2.89 1.50 -19.92
CA ALA A 287 -3.13 2.07 -21.24
C ALA A 287 -2.33 1.33 -22.34
N GLU A 288 -1.05 1.02 -22.08
CA GLU A 288 -0.21 0.22 -22.98
C GLU A 288 -0.74 -1.21 -23.14
N LEU A 289 -1.26 -1.81 -22.06
CA LEU A 289 -1.89 -3.13 -22.10
C LEU A 289 -3.14 -3.10 -22.99
N LYS A 290 -4.06 -2.15 -22.76
CA LYS A 290 -5.28 -1.96 -23.55
C LYS A 290 -4.99 -1.72 -25.03
N ALA A 291 -3.99 -0.88 -25.34
CA ALA A 291 -3.57 -0.58 -26.70
C ALA A 291 -3.06 -1.81 -27.48
N THR A 292 -2.69 -2.88 -26.78
CA THR A 292 -2.14 -4.11 -27.39
C THR A 292 -3.05 -5.33 -27.21
N GLN A 293 -4.30 -5.15 -26.78
CA GLN A 293 -5.23 -6.24 -26.46
C GLN A 293 -5.44 -7.22 -27.62
N GLU A 294 -5.50 -6.72 -28.86
CA GLU A 294 -5.69 -7.54 -30.07
C GLU A 294 -4.51 -8.49 -30.35
N LYS A 295 -3.33 -8.22 -29.78
CA LYS A 295 -2.14 -9.07 -29.91
C LYS A 295 -2.10 -10.19 -28.86
N GLY A 296 -3.01 -10.15 -27.88
CA GLY A 296 -3.00 -11.04 -26.71
C GLY A 296 -1.92 -10.71 -25.69
N PHE A 297 -2.01 -11.34 -24.52
CA PHE A 297 -1.08 -11.12 -23.39
C PHE A 297 -0.40 -12.41 -22.96
N GLY A 298 0.84 -12.28 -22.49
CA GLY A 298 1.52 -13.34 -21.77
C GLY A 298 1.11 -13.36 -20.31
N VAL A 299 0.58 -14.47 -19.82
CA VAL A 299 0.13 -14.62 -18.43
C VAL A 299 0.94 -15.70 -17.73
N ALA A 300 1.58 -15.38 -16.62
CA ALA A 300 2.31 -16.33 -15.79
C ALA A 300 1.65 -16.46 -14.41
N VAL A 301 1.64 -17.69 -13.87
CA VAL A 301 1.18 -17.93 -12.49
C VAL A 301 2.14 -17.25 -11.52
N ALA A 302 1.58 -16.59 -10.52
CA ALA A 302 2.31 -15.95 -9.45
C ALA A 302 1.91 -16.48 -8.07
N GLU A 303 2.82 -16.37 -7.13
CA GLU A 303 2.54 -16.55 -5.71
C GLU A 303 1.84 -15.32 -5.13
N LYS A 304 1.39 -15.41 -3.87
CA LYS A 304 0.78 -14.27 -3.15
C LYS A 304 1.76 -13.10 -2.97
N SER A 305 3.06 -13.40 -2.90
CA SER A 305 4.17 -12.43 -2.94
C SER A 305 4.38 -11.79 -4.33
N LEU A 306 3.59 -12.20 -5.32
CA LEU A 306 3.69 -11.82 -6.74
C LEU A 306 4.96 -12.30 -7.45
N ARG A 307 5.71 -13.23 -6.83
CA ARG A 307 6.83 -13.93 -7.46
C ARG A 307 6.32 -14.95 -8.47
N THR A 308 7.16 -15.23 -9.47
CA THR A 308 6.91 -16.26 -10.48
C THR A 308 8.06 -17.26 -10.44
N TRP A 309 7.83 -18.48 -10.92
CA TRP A 309 8.90 -19.47 -11.12
C TRP A 309 9.87 -18.97 -12.19
N PHE A 310 9.45 -19.03 -13.45
CA PHE A 310 10.18 -18.41 -14.54
C PHE A 310 9.21 -17.93 -15.62
N HIS A 311 8.59 -16.76 -15.39
CA HIS A 311 7.55 -16.22 -16.25
C HIS A 311 7.89 -16.18 -17.75
N ARG A 312 9.18 -16.05 -18.12
CA ARG A 312 9.61 -16.05 -19.52
C ARG A 312 9.28 -17.38 -20.21
N SER A 313 9.52 -18.50 -19.53
CA SER A 313 9.25 -19.85 -20.04
C SER A 313 7.85 -20.32 -19.70
N ASP A 314 7.34 -19.98 -18.52
CA ASP A 314 6.12 -20.60 -17.98
C ASP A 314 4.84 -19.93 -18.49
N LYS A 315 4.92 -18.70 -19.01
CA LYS A 315 3.72 -17.97 -19.47
C LYS A 315 2.94 -18.76 -20.53
N LYS A 316 1.63 -18.59 -20.54
CA LYS A 316 0.78 -18.90 -21.69
C LYS A 316 0.31 -17.62 -22.34
N ILE A 317 0.14 -17.65 -23.65
CA ILE A 317 -0.38 -16.52 -24.42
C ILE A 317 -1.88 -16.71 -24.54
N GLY A 318 -2.64 -15.75 -24.00
CA GLY A 318 -4.08 -15.71 -24.15
C GLY A 318 -4.49 -14.59 -25.10
N GLN A 319 -5.54 -14.83 -25.88
CA GLN A 319 -6.17 -13.80 -26.70
C GLN A 319 -7.28 -13.11 -25.91
N VAL A 320 -7.29 -11.79 -25.91
CA VAL A 320 -8.34 -11.02 -25.22
C VAL A 320 -9.65 -11.19 -25.98
N VAL A 321 -10.70 -11.60 -25.29
CA VAL A 321 -12.06 -11.70 -25.84
C VAL A 321 -12.99 -10.64 -25.27
N GLU A 322 -12.70 -10.15 -24.06
CA GLU A 322 -13.48 -9.09 -23.41
C GLU A 322 -12.57 -8.24 -22.53
N TRP A 323 -12.82 -6.92 -22.55
CA TRP A 323 -12.15 -5.95 -21.69
C TRP A 323 -13.22 -5.08 -21.02
N LYS A 324 -13.30 -5.15 -19.70
CA LYS A 324 -14.30 -4.44 -18.90
C LYS A 324 -13.62 -3.51 -17.90
N GLU A 325 -14.11 -2.28 -17.83
CA GLU A 325 -13.68 -1.28 -16.86
C GLU A 325 -14.84 -0.93 -15.92
N THR A 326 -14.52 -0.75 -14.65
CA THR A 326 -15.47 -0.34 -13.61
C THR A 326 -15.01 0.97 -13.00
N GLU A 327 -15.91 1.94 -12.92
CA GLU A 327 -15.65 3.20 -12.24
C GLU A 327 -15.56 2.99 -10.73
N ASN A 328 -14.65 3.71 -10.08
CA ASN A 328 -14.45 3.69 -8.62
C ASN A 328 -14.27 2.28 -8.04
N PRO A 329 -13.25 1.52 -8.50
CA PRO A 329 -13.02 0.17 -8.02
C PRO A 329 -12.67 0.15 -6.53
N PRO A 330 -12.94 -0.97 -5.83
CA PRO A 330 -12.54 -1.13 -4.43
C PRO A 330 -11.02 -1.08 -4.27
N PRO A 331 -10.50 -0.75 -3.07
CA PRO A 331 -9.06 -0.74 -2.80
C PRO A 331 -8.36 -2.02 -3.25
N GLY A 332 -7.22 -1.86 -3.93
CA GLY A 332 -6.43 -2.97 -4.47
C GLY A 332 -6.88 -3.46 -5.85
N SER A 333 -8.05 -3.05 -6.35
CA SER A 333 -8.48 -3.33 -7.73
C SER A 333 -8.18 -2.17 -8.66
N SER A 334 -7.80 -2.46 -9.90
CA SER A 334 -7.70 -1.45 -10.96
C SER A 334 -9.05 -1.10 -11.59
N GLY A 335 -10.09 -1.90 -11.32
CA GLY A 335 -11.36 -1.84 -12.03
C GLY A 335 -11.32 -2.48 -13.42
N ILE A 336 -10.17 -2.99 -13.86
CA ILE A 336 -9.98 -3.63 -15.16
C ILE A 336 -10.09 -5.14 -15.01
N GLN A 337 -11.11 -5.71 -15.65
CA GLN A 337 -11.29 -7.14 -15.82
C GLN A 337 -11.09 -7.52 -17.28
N VAL A 338 -10.34 -8.59 -17.51
CA VAL A 338 -10.02 -9.08 -18.85
C VAL A 338 -10.41 -10.54 -18.94
N ARG A 339 -11.20 -10.89 -19.96
CA ARG A 339 -11.50 -12.28 -20.31
C ARG A 339 -10.60 -12.69 -21.46
N MET A 340 -9.95 -13.83 -21.32
CA MET A 340 -8.91 -14.28 -22.24
C MET A 340 -9.08 -15.75 -22.62
N LYS A 341 -8.97 -16.07 -23.91
CA LYS A 341 -8.97 -17.44 -24.43
C LYS A 341 -7.56 -17.96 -24.58
N PHE A 342 -7.28 -19.13 -24.03
CA PHE A 342 -5.99 -19.82 -24.10
C PHE A 342 -6.10 -21.14 -24.85
N THR A 343 -5.04 -21.50 -25.57
CA THR A 343 -4.89 -22.84 -26.17
C THR A 343 -4.44 -23.88 -25.15
N GLU A 344 -3.72 -23.46 -24.10
CA GLU A 344 -3.24 -24.30 -23.01
C GLU A 344 -3.39 -23.55 -21.69
N LEU A 345 -3.88 -24.23 -20.65
CA LEU A 345 -3.97 -23.68 -19.30
C LEU A 345 -2.86 -24.23 -18.41
N LEU A 346 -2.35 -23.39 -17.52
CA LEU A 346 -1.47 -23.82 -16.44
C LEU A 346 -2.33 -24.32 -15.28
N ASP A 347 -1.88 -25.33 -14.53
CA ASP A 347 -2.59 -25.83 -13.35
C ASP A 347 -2.84 -24.73 -12.29
N GLY A 348 -1.97 -23.72 -12.23
CA GLY A 348 -2.12 -22.58 -11.34
C GLY A 348 -3.17 -21.56 -11.78
N TYR A 349 -3.77 -21.71 -12.97
CA TYR A 349 -4.90 -20.89 -13.38
C TYR A 349 -6.15 -21.35 -12.64
N ARG A 350 -6.36 -20.83 -11.43
CA ARG A 350 -7.50 -21.18 -10.57
C ARG A 350 -8.07 -19.93 -9.91
N PRO A 351 -9.39 -19.87 -9.63
CA PRO A 351 -10.01 -18.75 -8.95
C PRO A 351 -9.25 -18.33 -7.67
N GLY A 352 -9.03 -17.02 -7.53
CA GLY A 352 -8.29 -16.40 -6.43
C GLY A 352 -6.77 -16.51 -6.50
N ARG A 353 -6.19 -17.25 -7.47
CA ARG A 353 -4.74 -17.33 -7.64
C ARG A 353 -4.20 -16.08 -8.35
N ALA A 354 -3.04 -15.61 -7.90
CA ALA A 354 -2.36 -14.47 -8.49
C ALA A 354 -1.69 -14.84 -9.81
N VAL A 355 -1.63 -13.87 -10.71
CA VAL A 355 -0.95 -13.94 -12.00
C VAL A 355 -0.18 -12.66 -12.29
N ARG A 356 0.76 -12.75 -13.24
CA ARG A 356 1.49 -11.63 -13.83
C ARG A 356 1.15 -11.55 -15.32
N VAL A 357 0.72 -10.39 -15.80
CA VAL A 357 0.20 -10.14 -17.15
C VAL A 357 1.10 -9.17 -17.90
N LYS A 358 1.70 -9.65 -18.99
CA LYS A 358 2.63 -8.90 -19.83
C LYS A 358 1.93 -8.30 -21.04
N CYS A 359 2.06 -6.98 -21.22
CA CYS A 359 1.77 -6.33 -22.49
C CYS A 359 2.67 -6.89 -23.61
N HIS A 360 2.10 -7.09 -24.80
CA HIS A 360 2.82 -7.67 -25.93
C HIS A 360 4.14 -6.92 -26.22
N ASP A 361 4.10 -5.59 -26.24
CA ASP A 361 5.19 -4.73 -26.70
C ASP A 361 6.29 -4.50 -25.65
N TRP A 362 6.12 -4.97 -24.40
CA TRP A 362 7.19 -4.88 -23.40
C TRP A 362 8.37 -5.79 -23.72
N LEU A 363 9.58 -5.33 -23.44
CA LEU A 363 10.76 -6.18 -23.59
C LEU A 363 10.74 -7.30 -22.55
N PHE A 364 11.18 -8.49 -22.95
CA PHE A 364 11.45 -9.55 -21.98
C PHE A 364 12.75 -9.24 -21.24
N VAL A 365 12.68 -9.33 -19.92
CA VAL A 365 13.85 -9.24 -19.05
C VAL A 365 13.92 -10.52 -18.23
N THR A 366 15.09 -11.15 -18.21
CA THR A 366 15.31 -12.27 -17.31
C THR A 366 15.43 -11.74 -15.89
N MET A 367 14.55 -12.19 -15.02
CA MET A 367 14.59 -11.84 -13.60
C MET A 367 15.88 -12.34 -12.94
N PRO A 368 16.42 -11.59 -11.96
CA PRO A 368 17.43 -12.09 -11.05
C PRO A 368 17.02 -13.45 -10.47
N SER A 369 18.01 -14.29 -10.17
CA SER A 369 17.78 -15.62 -9.59
C SER A 369 17.01 -15.58 -8.28
N GLU A 370 17.25 -14.56 -7.47
CA GLU A 370 16.75 -14.41 -6.10
C GLU A 370 15.27 -14.05 -6.09
N GLU A 371 14.76 -13.46 -7.18
CA GLU A 371 13.35 -13.07 -7.31
C GLU A 371 12.47 -14.19 -7.89
N ARG A 372 13.08 -15.28 -8.36
CA ARG A 372 12.42 -16.43 -8.98
C ARG A 372 12.24 -17.55 -7.97
N VAL A 373 11.11 -18.24 -8.01
CA VAL A 373 10.95 -19.50 -7.27
C VAL A 373 11.70 -20.59 -8.03
N LYS A 374 12.60 -21.32 -7.37
CA LYS A 374 13.40 -22.39 -8.02
C LYS A 374 13.07 -23.78 -7.53
N THR A 375 12.61 -23.93 -6.30
CA THR A 375 12.26 -25.24 -5.72
C THR A 375 11.04 -25.14 -4.81
N ILE A 376 10.43 -26.28 -4.51
CA ILE A 376 9.29 -26.38 -3.59
C ILE A 376 9.73 -25.98 -2.17
N GLU A 377 10.95 -26.34 -1.76
CA GLU A 377 11.52 -25.97 -0.47
C GLU A 377 11.69 -24.47 -0.35
N GLU A 378 12.15 -23.81 -1.42
CA GLU A 378 12.24 -22.36 -1.47
C GLU A 378 10.86 -21.72 -1.37
N GLN A 379 9.87 -22.22 -2.12
CA GLN A 379 8.47 -21.78 -2.04
C GLN A 379 7.89 -21.91 -0.63
N LYS A 380 8.13 -23.05 0.04
CA LYS A 380 7.70 -23.29 1.43
C LYS A 380 8.39 -22.32 2.39
N ARG A 381 9.69 -22.10 2.23
CA ARG A 381 10.44 -21.14 3.05
C ARG A 381 9.93 -19.72 2.83
N SER A 382 9.62 -19.33 1.60
CA SER A 382 9.04 -18.02 1.30
C SER A 382 7.59 -17.87 1.76
N ALA A 383 6.92 -18.92 2.26
CA ALA A 383 5.57 -18.79 2.81
C ALA A 383 5.55 -18.17 4.23
N VAL A 384 6.69 -18.20 4.94
CA VAL A 384 6.81 -17.69 6.31
C VAL A 384 7.89 -16.60 6.37
N LEU A 385 7.64 -15.52 7.10
CA LEU A 385 8.66 -14.52 7.39
C LEU A 385 9.73 -15.13 8.30
N SER A 386 10.98 -15.09 7.87
CA SER A 386 12.11 -15.34 8.76
C SER A 386 12.34 -14.07 9.58
N LEU A 387 12.08 -14.12 10.88
CA LEU A 387 12.39 -12.99 11.76
C LEU A 387 13.91 -12.80 11.84
N PRO A 388 14.39 -11.55 11.82
CA PRO A 388 15.81 -11.23 11.96
C PRO A 388 16.37 -11.59 13.34
#